data_AF-A0A183DAD2-F1
#
_entry.id   AF-A0A183DAD2-F1
#
_cell.length_a   1.000
_cell.length_b   1.000
_cell.length_c   1.000
_cell.angle_alpha   90.00
_cell.angle_beta   90.00
_cell.angle_gamma   90.00
#
_symmetry.space_group_name_H-M   'P 1'
#
loop_
_entity.id
_entity.type
_entity.pdbx_description
1 polymer ?
#
loop_
_entity_poly.entity_id
_entity_poly.type
_entity_poly.pdbx_seq_one_letter_code
_entity_poly.pdbx_strand_id
1 'polypeptide(L)'
;LDADAVEKLMVNVEDFNYALENDIKPAFGHSDEELEKYLIGGFISWSPQITQILEQGALLVKQVRSPDTRGFASVLLAGSPNSGKTCLAAMIAKTSEYPFIKVISAEDMVGYTETAKCAVLRKVFDDAYRSPLSCIIVDGVERLL
;
A
#
# COMPACT_ATOMS: atom_id res chain seq x y z
N LEU A 1 43.86 -8.61 22.17
CA LEU A 1 42.55 -8.54 21.52
C LEU A 1 42.84 -8.45 20.04
N ASP A 2 42.57 -9.51 19.28
CA ASP A 2 42.83 -9.55 17.85
C ASP A 2 42.02 -8.45 17.16
N ALA A 3 42.67 -7.65 16.32
CA ALA A 3 42.04 -6.53 15.64
C ALA A 3 40.83 -6.97 14.79
N ASP A 4 40.93 -8.16 14.18
CA ASP A 4 39.85 -8.80 13.42
C ASP A 4 38.61 -9.13 14.28
N ALA A 5 38.81 -9.45 15.56
CA ALA A 5 37.69 -9.73 16.47
C ALA A 5 36.95 -8.44 16.87
N VAL A 6 37.65 -7.30 16.89
CA VAL A 6 37.08 -5.98 17.19
C VAL A 6 36.28 -5.46 16.00
N GLU A 7 36.78 -5.64 14.77
CA GLU A 7 36.03 -5.30 13.56
C GLU A 7 34.72 -6.10 13.44
N LYS A 8 34.74 -7.38 13.79
CA LYS A 8 33.55 -8.24 13.75
C LYS A 8 32.49 -7.92 14.82
N LEU A 9 32.84 -7.12 15.83
CA LEU A 9 31.95 -6.68 16.91
C LEU A 9 31.47 -5.24 16.72
N MET A 10 31.97 -4.55 15.70
CA MET A 10 31.65 -3.15 15.44
C MET A 10 30.41 -3.06 14.56
N VAL A 11 29.36 -2.42 15.09
CA VAL A 11 28.09 -2.23 14.37
C VAL A 11 28.28 -1.17 13.28
N ASN A 12 28.04 -1.57 12.04
CA ASN A 12 28.11 -0.72 10.86
C ASN A 12 26.71 -0.32 10.38
N VAL A 13 26.64 0.69 9.52
CA VAL A 13 25.39 1.11 8.86
C VAL A 13 24.77 -0.05 8.07
N GLU A 14 25.60 -0.94 7.53
CA GLU A 14 25.17 -2.14 6.82
C GLU A 14 24.37 -3.08 7.72
N ASP A 15 24.73 -3.21 9.01
CA ASP A 15 23.97 -4.02 9.97
C ASP A 15 22.59 -3.42 10.24
N PHE A 16 22.48 -2.08 10.28
CA PHE A 16 21.19 -1.39 10.40
C PHE A 16 20.31 -1.57 9.17
N ASN A 17 20.89 -1.47 7.97
CA ASN A 17 20.14 -1.70 6.73
C ASN A 17 19.69 -3.16 6.63
N TYR A 18 20.56 -4.11 6.99
CA TYR A 18 20.21 -5.52 7.06
C TYR A 18 19.06 -5.78 8.03
N ALA A 19 19.12 -5.21 9.23
CA ALA A 19 18.06 -5.34 10.23
C ALA A 19 16.74 -4.68 9.79
N LEU A 20 16.81 -3.53 9.11
CA LEU A 20 15.61 -2.85 8.58
C LEU A 20 14.96 -3.65 7.44
N GLU A 21 15.76 -4.29 6.59
CA GLU A 21 15.25 -5.09 5.47
C GLU A 21 14.76 -6.49 5.89
N ASN A 22 15.39 -7.12 6.89
CA ASN A 22 15.18 -8.53 7.19
C ASN A 22 14.54 -8.81 8.56
N ASP A 23 14.80 -7.98 9.57
CA ASP A 23 14.46 -8.29 10.97
C ASP A 23 13.30 -7.45 11.54
N ILE A 24 13.18 -6.19 11.12
CA ILE A 24 12.25 -5.22 11.70
C ILE A 24 11.22 -4.78 10.66
N LYS A 25 9.98 -5.26 10.81
CA LYS A 25 8.84 -4.74 10.04
C LYS A 25 8.22 -3.56 10.78
N PRO A 26 8.18 -2.35 10.20
CA PRO A 26 7.54 -1.22 10.85
C PRO A 26 6.05 -1.54 11.06
N ALA A 27 5.58 -1.41 12.30
CA ALA A 27 4.16 -1.56 12.62
C ALA A 27 3.29 -0.41 12.04
N PHE A 28 3.94 0.67 11.60
CA PHE A 28 3.35 1.88 11.03
C PHE A 28 4.24 2.35 9.86
N GLY A 29 3.73 2.36 8.63
CA GLY A 29 4.52 2.75 7.45
C GLY A 29 4.31 1.84 6.24
N HIS A 30 5.01 2.17 5.13
CA HIS A 30 4.97 1.49 3.82
C HIS A 30 4.99 -0.04 3.95
N SER A 31 3.82 -0.67 3.88
CA SER A 31 3.71 -2.13 3.83
C SER A 31 3.87 -2.60 2.39
N ASP A 32 5.06 -2.37 1.81
CA ASP A 32 5.36 -2.80 0.44
C ASP A 32 5.12 -4.30 0.28
N GLU A 33 5.41 -5.09 1.32
CA GLU A 33 5.10 -6.52 1.36
C GLU A 33 3.60 -6.84 1.18
N GLU A 34 2.69 -6.02 1.71
CA GLU A 34 1.25 -6.23 1.53
C GLU A 34 0.83 -5.95 0.09
N LEU A 35 1.42 -4.92 -0.54
CA LEU A 35 1.18 -4.59 -1.94
C LEU A 35 1.78 -5.63 -2.89
N GLU A 36 2.95 -6.17 -2.57
CA GLU A 36 3.65 -7.15 -3.38
C GLU A 36 2.85 -8.44 -3.59
N LYS A 37 2.00 -8.82 -2.63
CA LYS A 37 1.04 -9.94 -2.77
C LYS A 37 0.08 -9.74 -3.96
N TYR A 38 -0.24 -8.50 -4.30
CA TYR A 38 -1.15 -8.17 -5.41
C TYR A 38 -0.41 -7.92 -6.74
N LEU A 39 0.93 -7.88 -6.70
CA LEU A 39 1.81 -7.67 -7.85
C LEU A 39 2.58 -8.94 -8.23
N ILE A 40 2.15 -10.11 -7.73
CA ILE A 40 2.74 -11.42 -8.04
C ILE A 40 2.61 -11.68 -9.55
N GLY A 41 3.74 -11.80 -10.24
CA GLY A 41 3.80 -11.94 -11.71
C GLY A 41 4.16 -10.65 -12.46
N GLY A 42 4.35 -9.54 -11.74
CA GLY A 42 4.71 -8.25 -12.30
C GLY A 42 3.53 -7.52 -12.94
N PHE A 43 3.82 -6.33 -13.46
CA PHE A 43 2.84 -5.49 -14.13
C PHE A 43 3.23 -5.31 -15.60
N ILE A 44 2.31 -5.62 -16.52
CA ILE A 44 2.53 -5.46 -17.96
C ILE A 44 1.56 -4.41 -18.49
N SER A 45 2.09 -3.31 -19.05
CA SER A 45 1.25 -2.39 -19.82
C SER A 45 1.01 -2.96 -21.21
N TRP A 46 -0.07 -3.73 -21.34
CA TRP A 46 -0.45 -4.43 -22.57
C TRP A 46 -1.30 -3.57 -23.52
N SER A 47 -1.79 -2.42 -23.07
CA SER A 47 -2.58 -1.51 -23.90
C SER A 47 -2.43 -0.04 -23.50
N PRO A 48 -2.68 0.89 -24.45
CA PRO A 48 -2.68 2.32 -24.14
C PRO A 48 -3.72 2.70 -23.08
N GLN A 49 -4.84 1.98 -22.99
CA GLN A 49 -5.86 2.25 -21.98
C GLN A 49 -5.33 2.03 -20.55
N ILE A 50 -4.50 1.00 -20.35
CA ILE A 50 -3.88 0.72 -19.05
C ILE A 50 -2.91 1.84 -18.66
N THR A 51 -2.08 2.31 -19.60
CA THR A 51 -1.19 3.45 -19.36
C THR A 51 -1.99 4.70 -18.98
N GLN A 52 -3.09 5.00 -19.69
CA GLN A 52 -3.96 6.13 -19.36
C GLN A 52 -4.57 6.04 -17.96
N ILE A 53 -4.98 4.85 -17.52
CA ILE A 53 -5.51 4.64 -16.16
C ILE A 53 -4.43 4.92 -15.11
N LEU A 54 -3.19 4.45 -15.35
CA LEU A 54 -2.07 4.73 -14.45
C LEU A 54 -1.72 6.23 -14.42
N GLU A 55 -1.71 6.89 -15.56
CA GLU A 55 -1.49 8.35 -15.65
C GLU A 55 -2.56 9.12 -14.90
N GLN A 56 -3.84 8.76 -15.06
CA GLN A 56 -4.95 9.35 -14.30
C GLN A 56 -4.79 9.11 -12.79
N GLY A 57 -4.42 7.90 -12.38
CA GLY A 57 -4.10 7.58 -10.99
C GLY A 57 -2.97 8.46 -10.44
N ALA A 58 -1.88 8.62 -11.20
CA ALA A 58 -0.75 9.45 -10.82
C ALA A 58 -1.13 10.94 -10.71
N LEU A 59 -2.02 11.44 -11.57
CA LEU A 59 -2.55 12.81 -11.46
C LEU A 59 -3.34 13.00 -10.17
N LEU A 60 -4.16 12.03 -9.78
CA LEU A 60 -4.94 12.09 -8.53
C LEU A 60 -4.04 12.04 -7.30
N VAL A 61 -3.00 11.21 -7.32
CA VAL A 61 -1.96 11.18 -6.29
C VAL A 61 -1.25 12.55 -6.19
N LYS A 62 -0.91 13.17 -7.31
CA LYS A 62 -0.32 14.52 -7.33
C LYS A 62 -1.28 15.56 -6.77
N GLN A 63 -2.56 15.48 -7.15
CA GLN A 63 -3.59 16.38 -6.68
C GLN A 63 -3.72 16.33 -5.14
N VAL A 64 -3.81 15.14 -4.55
CA VAL A 64 -3.91 14.97 -3.09
C VAL A 64 -2.64 15.45 -2.37
N ARG A 65 -1.46 15.31 -2.99
CA ARG A 65 -0.19 15.80 -2.45
C ARG A 65 -0.07 17.32 -2.50
N SER A 66 -0.74 17.99 -3.44
CA SER A 66 -0.69 19.45 -3.59
C SER A 66 -1.48 20.16 -2.49
N PRO A 67 -0.87 21.14 -1.78
CA PRO A 67 -1.52 21.86 -0.68
C PRO A 67 -2.68 22.76 -1.13
N ASP A 68 -2.74 23.11 -2.42
CA ASP A 68 -3.77 23.98 -3.00
C ASP A 68 -5.12 23.25 -3.23
N THR A 69 -5.18 21.95 -2.99
CA THR A 69 -6.37 21.12 -3.24
C THR A 69 -7.06 20.74 -1.93
N ARG A 70 -8.22 20.08 -2.03
CA ARG A 70 -8.97 19.59 -0.87
C ARG A 70 -8.25 18.47 -0.10
N GLY A 71 -7.07 18.01 -0.54
CA GLY A 71 -6.28 16.97 0.14
C GLY A 71 -6.96 15.59 0.20
N PHE A 72 -7.99 15.35 -0.62
CA PHE A 72 -8.77 14.11 -0.62
C PHE A 72 -9.26 13.77 -2.03
N ALA A 73 -9.11 12.51 -2.43
CA ALA A 73 -9.64 11.96 -3.67
C ALA A 73 -10.15 10.54 -3.43
N SER A 74 -11.27 10.18 -4.07
CA SER A 74 -11.84 8.83 -4.06
C SER A 74 -12.00 8.35 -5.50
N VAL A 75 -11.57 7.13 -5.77
CA VAL A 75 -11.53 6.55 -7.12
C VAL A 75 -12.14 5.17 -7.08
N LEU A 76 -12.96 4.84 -8.08
CA LEU A 76 -13.49 3.50 -8.28
C LEU A 76 -12.91 2.92 -9.57
N LEU A 77 -12.18 1.81 -9.44
CA LEU A 77 -11.76 1.01 -10.59
C LEU A 77 -12.86 -0.02 -10.89
N ALA A 78 -13.52 0.13 -12.04
CA ALA A 78 -14.58 -0.76 -12.48
C ALA A 78 -14.17 -1.51 -13.76
N GLY A 79 -14.60 -2.77 -13.87
CA GLY A 79 -14.22 -3.65 -14.97
C GLY A 79 -14.68 -5.08 -14.70
N SER A 80 -14.60 -5.94 -15.73
CA SER A 80 -15.00 -7.34 -15.64
C SER A 80 -14.25 -8.09 -14.52
N PRO A 81 -14.81 -9.18 -13.97
CA PRO A 81 -14.07 -10.07 -13.08
C PRO A 81 -12.73 -10.48 -13.71
N ASN A 82 -11.69 -10.62 -12.88
CA ASN A 82 -10.34 -10.99 -13.30
C ASN A 82 -9.62 -10.03 -14.26
N SER A 83 -10.11 -8.80 -14.45
CA SER A 83 -9.45 -7.80 -15.31
C SER A 83 -8.21 -7.12 -14.68
N GLY A 84 -7.74 -7.58 -13.51
CA GLY A 84 -6.56 -7.01 -12.83
C GLY A 84 -6.80 -5.70 -12.09
N LYS A 85 -8.04 -5.39 -11.68
CA LYS A 85 -8.40 -4.14 -10.96
C LYS A 85 -7.57 -3.95 -9.69
N THR A 86 -7.45 -5.00 -8.88
CA THR A 86 -6.70 -4.97 -7.61
C THR A 86 -5.21 -4.75 -7.86
N CYS A 87 -4.64 -5.39 -8.89
CA CYS A 87 -3.26 -5.17 -9.32
C CYS A 87 -3.03 -3.73 -9.79
N LEU A 88 -3.96 -3.15 -10.57
CA LEU A 88 -3.92 -1.74 -10.97
C LEU A 88 -3.96 -0.78 -9.78
N ALA A 89 -4.85 -1.02 -8.82
CA ALA A 89 -4.91 -0.24 -7.58
C ALA A 89 -3.59 -0.32 -6.80
N ALA A 90 -3.06 -1.54 -6.63
CA ALA A 90 -1.80 -1.76 -5.95
C ALA A 90 -0.62 -1.06 -6.66
N MET A 91 -0.61 -1.05 -8.00
CA MET A 91 0.41 -0.35 -8.78
C MET A 91 0.33 1.17 -8.57
N ILE A 92 -0.86 1.76 -8.63
CA ILE A 92 -1.05 3.20 -8.38
C ILE A 92 -0.62 3.57 -6.95
N ALA A 93 -1.00 2.74 -5.96
CA ALA A 93 -0.61 2.97 -4.57
C ALA A 93 0.90 2.82 -4.38
N LYS A 94 1.54 1.80 -4.96
CA LYS A 94 3.00 1.61 -4.90
C LYS A 94 3.75 2.81 -5.50
N THR A 95 3.31 3.30 -6.66
CA THR A 95 3.90 4.49 -7.31
C THR A 95 3.60 5.79 -6.57
N SER A 96 2.63 5.81 -5.65
CA SER A 96 2.29 7.03 -4.91
C SER A 96 3.33 7.46 -3.89
N GLU A 97 4.15 6.51 -3.40
CA GLU A 97 5.14 6.70 -2.34
C GLU A 97 4.55 7.44 -1.12
N TYR A 98 3.32 7.07 -0.75
CA TYR A 98 2.66 7.63 0.42
C TYR A 98 3.12 6.90 1.68
N PRO A 99 3.42 7.63 2.78
CA PRO A 99 3.94 7.04 4.01
C PRO A 99 3.00 6.01 4.64
N PHE A 100 1.69 6.12 4.40
CA PHE A 100 0.71 5.12 4.80
C PHE A 100 -0.01 4.56 3.59
N ILE A 101 0.13 3.26 3.36
CA ILE A 101 -0.65 2.52 2.37
C ILE A 101 -1.27 1.32 3.08
N LYS A 102 -2.58 1.11 2.91
CA LYS A 102 -3.26 -0.06 3.45
C LYS A 102 -4.21 -0.67 2.44
N VAL A 103 -4.16 -2.00 2.31
CA VAL A 103 -5.14 -2.76 1.55
C VAL A 103 -6.13 -3.40 2.51
N ILE A 104 -7.42 -3.24 2.22
CA ILE A 104 -8.53 -3.87 2.90
C ILE A 104 -9.18 -4.81 1.90
N SER A 105 -8.95 -6.11 2.05
CA SER A 105 -9.58 -7.13 1.20
C SER A 105 -10.82 -7.70 1.87
N ALA A 106 -11.88 -7.91 1.08
CA ALA A 106 -13.05 -8.67 1.52
C ALA A 106 -12.71 -10.10 1.96
N GLU A 107 -11.60 -10.66 1.47
CA GLU A 107 -11.15 -12.01 1.80
C GLU A 107 -10.65 -12.13 3.24
N ASP A 108 -9.99 -11.08 3.75
CA ASP A 108 -9.51 -11.02 5.13
C ASP A 108 -10.65 -10.88 6.15
N MET A 109 -11.84 -10.50 5.67
CA MET A 109 -13.03 -10.26 6.49
C MET A 109 -14.08 -11.39 6.39
N VAL A 110 -13.72 -12.52 5.81
CA VAL A 110 -14.62 -13.68 5.73
C VAL A 110 -14.95 -14.18 7.14
N GLY A 111 -16.25 -14.33 7.43
CA GLY A 111 -16.75 -14.77 8.74
C GLY A 111 -16.91 -13.66 9.77
N TYR A 112 -16.56 -12.41 9.45
CA TYR A 112 -16.77 -11.27 10.34
C TYR A 112 -18.24 -10.85 10.35
N THR A 113 -18.75 -10.46 11.52
CA THR A 113 -20.04 -9.78 11.63
C THR A 113 -19.96 -8.39 11.00
N GLU A 114 -21.09 -7.80 10.63
CA GLU A 114 -21.14 -6.44 10.07
C GLU A 114 -20.48 -5.42 11.02
N THR A 115 -20.74 -5.53 12.32
CA THR A 115 -20.11 -4.67 13.34
C THR A 115 -18.59 -4.83 13.37
N ALA A 116 -18.09 -6.06 13.23
CA ALA A 116 -16.65 -6.32 13.18
C ALA A 116 -16.00 -5.75 11.90
N LYS A 117 -16.64 -5.90 10.74
CA LYS A 117 -16.19 -5.27 9.48
C LYS A 117 -16.11 -3.75 9.62
N CYS A 118 -17.16 -3.12 10.15
CA CYS A 118 -17.18 -1.68 10.40
C CYS A 118 -16.08 -1.23 11.38
N ALA A 119 -15.82 -2.01 12.42
CA ALA A 119 -14.76 -1.70 13.39
C ALA A 119 -13.37 -1.73 12.75
N VAL A 120 -13.09 -2.72 11.89
CA VAL A 120 -11.82 -2.79 11.16
C VAL A 120 -11.68 -1.61 10.19
N LEU A 121 -12.72 -1.32 9.40
CA LEU A 121 -12.71 -0.18 8.48
C LEU A 121 -12.42 1.12 9.24
N ARG A 122 -13.18 1.41 10.32
CA ARG A 122 -12.96 2.61 11.16
C ARG A 122 -11.52 2.70 11.65
N LYS A 123 -10.98 1.61 12.18
CA LYS A 123 -9.59 1.57 12.67
C LYS A 123 -8.58 1.92 11.56
N VAL A 124 -8.74 1.38 10.35
CA VAL A 124 -7.83 1.69 9.23
C VAL A 124 -7.91 3.16 8.83
N PHE A 125 -9.11 3.74 8.79
CA PHE A 125 -9.27 5.17 8.53
C PHE A 125 -8.66 6.03 9.64
N ASP A 126 -8.86 5.66 10.92
CA ASP A 126 -8.26 6.36 12.06
C ASP A 126 -6.72 6.33 12.03
N ASP A 127 -6.13 5.20 11.64
CA ASP A 127 -4.68 5.07 11.47
C ASP A 127 -4.19 5.90 10.27
N ALA A 128 -4.93 5.92 9.17
CA ALA A 128 -4.61 6.72 7.99
C ALA A 128 -4.59 8.23 8.30
N TYR A 129 -5.52 8.73 9.13
CA TYR A 129 -5.56 10.13 9.55
C TYR A 129 -4.35 10.58 10.37
N ARG A 130 -3.57 9.65 10.93
CA ARG A 130 -2.32 9.96 11.65
C ARG A 130 -1.14 10.21 10.71
N SER A 131 -1.29 9.83 9.44
CA SER A 131 -0.28 10.01 8.40
C SER A 131 -0.53 11.32 7.64
N PRO A 132 0.52 12.07 7.26
CA PRO A 132 0.35 13.29 6.45
C PRO A 132 -0.22 12.99 5.05
N LEU A 133 0.06 11.80 4.51
CA LEU A 133 -0.46 11.31 3.24
C LEU A 133 -0.78 9.83 3.39
N SER A 134 -1.95 9.42 2.89
CA SER A 134 -2.45 8.05 3.05
C SER A 134 -3.17 7.55 1.81
N CYS A 135 -2.94 6.29 1.43
CA CYS A 135 -3.68 5.60 0.39
C CYS A 135 -4.35 4.36 0.98
N ILE A 136 -5.67 4.26 0.86
CA ILE A 136 -6.43 3.08 1.29
C ILE A 136 -7.03 2.43 0.05
N ILE A 137 -6.70 1.16 -0.17
CA ILE A 137 -7.32 0.32 -1.21
C ILE A 137 -8.40 -0.52 -0.54
N VAL A 138 -9.63 -0.43 -1.03
CA VAL A 138 -10.74 -1.29 -0.62
C VAL A 138 -11.04 -2.25 -1.76
N ASP A 139 -10.65 -3.52 -1.60
CA ASP A 139 -10.80 -4.56 -2.61
C ASP A 139 -12.03 -5.43 -2.38
N GLY A 140 -12.72 -5.78 -3.46
CA GLY A 140 -13.94 -6.58 -3.41
C GLY A 140 -15.10 -5.89 -2.68
N VAL A 141 -15.36 -4.60 -2.97
CA VAL A 141 -16.46 -3.81 -2.36
C VAL A 141 -17.81 -4.54 -2.48
N GLU A 142 -18.04 -5.25 -3.57
CA GLU A 142 -19.24 -6.07 -3.80
C GLU A 142 -19.40 -7.25 -2.83
N ARG A 143 -18.31 -7.70 -2.18
CA ARG A 143 -18.30 -8.75 -1.16
C ARG A 143 -18.27 -8.21 0.27
N LEU A 144 -17.97 -6.92 0.44
CA LEU A 144 -17.95 -6.28 1.75
C LEU A 144 -19.37 -5.94 2.22
N LEU A 145 -20.24 -5.58 1.27
CA LEU A 145 -21.67 -5.28 1.46
C LEU A 145 -22.51 -6.53 1.76
#